data_AF-T0XWH6-F1
#
_entry.id   AF-T0XWH6-F1
#
_cell.length_a   1.000
_cell.length_b   1.000
_cell.length_c   1.000
_cell.angle_alpha   90.00
_cell.angle_beta   90.00
_cell.angle_gamma   90.00
#
_symmetry.space_group_name_H-M   'P 1'
#
loop_
_entity.id
_entity.type
_entity.pdbx_description
1 polymer ?
#
loop_
_entity_poly.entity_id
_entity_poly.type
_entity_poly.pdbx_seq_one_letter_code
_entity_poly.pdbx_strand_id
1 'polypeptide(L)'
;SSSRPKTPNELAVRILLAGFTAIFTIIIISVLALGVILDLGLDLSVLIALYVSLLPTTIGALLPSIGISGINRMSENRIIIKSGKAIEAAGDTDSLLLDKTGTITRGSRTAIEFIPLGKHSKKEVGEAAFMCSWDDETA
;
A
#
# COMPACT_ATOMS: atom_id res chain seq x y z
N SER A 1 -3.09 18.75 -11.84
CA SER A 1 -2.53 18.45 -10.51
C SER A 1 -3.49 17.52 -9.80
N SER A 2 -3.41 16.21 -10.05
CA SER A 2 -4.29 15.24 -9.39
C SER A 2 -3.82 15.07 -7.95
N SER A 3 -4.67 15.43 -6.99
CA SER A 3 -4.37 15.24 -5.58
C SER A 3 -4.20 13.75 -5.30
N ARG A 4 -3.00 13.33 -4.90
CA ARG A 4 -2.76 11.97 -4.38
C ARG A 4 -3.74 11.71 -3.23
N PRO A 5 -4.63 10.71 -3.31
CA PRO A 5 -5.51 10.39 -2.19
C PRO A 5 -4.65 9.95 -1.00
N LYS A 6 -4.83 10.62 0.14
CA LYS A 6 -4.13 10.29 1.38
C LYS A 6 -4.56 8.92 1.87
N THR A 7 -3.61 8.19 2.43
CA THR A 7 -3.90 6.86 2.96
C THR A 7 -4.56 6.94 4.34
N PRO A 8 -5.30 5.91 4.78
CA PRO A 8 -5.89 5.87 6.12
C PRO A 8 -4.84 6.07 7.22
N ASN A 9 -3.68 5.42 7.11
CA ASN A 9 -2.62 5.59 8.11
C ASN A 9 -2.00 6.98 8.05
N GLU A 10 -1.83 7.58 6.86
CA GLU A 10 -1.37 8.97 6.74
C GLU A 10 -2.33 9.95 7.43
N LEU A 11 -3.64 9.70 7.33
CA LEU A 11 -4.64 10.51 8.03
C LEU A 11 -4.58 10.32 9.55
N ALA A 12 -4.52 9.08 10.03
CA ALA A 12 -4.44 8.77 11.46
C ALA A 12 -3.18 9.40 12.08
N VAL A 13 -2.03 9.24 11.43
CA VAL A 13 -0.78 9.83 11.94
C VAL A 13 -0.81 11.35 11.87
N ARG A 14 -1.43 11.96 10.85
CA ARG A 14 -1.59 13.42 10.82
C ARG A 14 -2.43 13.94 12.00
N ILE A 15 -3.49 13.22 12.39
CA ILE A 15 -4.29 13.58 13.57
C ILE A 15 -3.46 13.43 14.84
N LEU A 16 -2.69 12.34 14.96
CA LEU A 16 -1.77 12.11 16.08
C LEU A 16 -0.73 13.24 16.21
N LEU A 17 -0.08 13.60 15.11
CA LEU A 17 0.93 14.67 15.09
C LEU A 17 0.31 16.02 15.47
N ALA A 18 -0.87 16.35 14.96
CA ALA A 18 -1.59 17.56 15.34
C ALA A 18 -1.96 17.56 16.83
N GLY A 19 -2.40 16.42 17.37
CA GLY A 19 -2.70 16.25 18.79
C GLY A 19 -1.46 16.46 19.68
N PHE A 20 -0.35 15.82 19.36
CA PHE A 20 0.91 16.00 20.10
C PHE A 20 1.42 17.43 20.02
N THR A 21 1.42 18.06 18.84
CA THR A 21 1.80 19.47 18.72
C THR A 21 0.94 20.34 19.63
N ALA A 22 -0.39 20.18 19.62
CA ALA A 22 -1.28 20.95 20.48
C ALA A 22 -0.97 20.74 21.97
N ILE A 23 -0.79 19.50 22.41
CA ILE A 23 -0.48 19.17 23.81
C ILE A 23 0.86 19.80 24.23
N PHE A 24 1.91 19.64 23.42
CA PHE A 24 3.23 20.20 23.74
C PHE A 24 3.24 21.73 23.72
N THR A 25 2.49 22.36 22.82
CA THR A 25 2.30 23.82 22.85
C THR A 25 1.62 24.27 24.14
N ILE A 26 0.55 23.59 24.58
CA ILE A 26 -0.13 23.90 25.85
C ILE A 26 0.83 23.76 27.04
N ILE A 27 1.67 22.71 27.06
CA ILE A 27 2.67 22.50 28.11
C ILE A 27 3.67 23.66 28.14
N ILE A 28 4.23 24.06 26.99
CA ILE A 28 5.20 25.16 26.92
C ILE A 28 4.59 26.48 27.37
N ILE A 29 3.37 26.79 26.95
CA ILE A 29 2.65 27.99 27.39
C ILE A 29 2.41 27.95 28.90
N SER A 30 2.04 26.78 29.44
CA SER A 30 1.80 26.62 30.88
C SER A 30 3.09 26.80 31.69
N VAL A 31 4.22 26.24 31.24
CA VAL A 31 5.53 26.43 31.85
C VAL A 31 5.97 27.89 31.82
N LEU A 32 5.79 28.56 30.68
CA LEU A 32 6.09 29.99 30.54
C LEU A 32 5.23 30.83 31.50
N ALA A 33 3.93 30.57 31.56
CA ALA A 33 3.01 31.30 32.44
C ALA A 33 3.38 31.13 33.92
N LEU A 34 3.65 29.89 34.36
CA LEU A 34 4.10 29.62 35.73
C LEU A 34 5.45 30.28 36.02
N GLY A 35 6.38 30.26 35.06
CA GLY A 35 7.68 30.90 35.20
C GLY A 35 7.59 32.41 35.41
N VAL A 36 6.66 33.07 34.72
CA VAL A 36 6.40 34.51 34.88
C VAL A 36 5.71 34.80 36.22
N ILE A 37 4.72 33.99 36.63
CA ILE A 37 3.99 34.18 37.90
C ILE A 37 4.90 33.99 39.11
N LEU A 38 5.82 33.03 39.04
CA LEU A 38 6.72 32.66 40.15
C LEU A 38 8.09 33.38 40.08
N ASP A 39 8.28 34.28 39.11
CA ASP A 39 9.53 35.02 38.86
C ASP A 39 10.78 34.11 38.76
N LEU A 40 10.63 32.97 38.08
CA LEU A 40 11.64 31.90 38.02
C LEU A 40 12.82 32.17 37.07
N GLY A 41 12.92 33.36 36.47
CA GLY A 41 14.04 33.72 35.59
C GLY A 41 14.27 32.73 34.44
N LEU A 42 13.19 32.29 33.77
CA LEU A 42 13.28 31.31 32.68
C LEU A 42 14.07 31.87 31.49
N ASP A 43 15.13 31.15 31.09
CA ASP A 43 15.84 31.44 29.84
C ASP A 43 14.99 31.01 28.63
N LEU A 44 14.72 31.97 27.75
CA LEU A 44 13.97 31.74 26.52
C LEU A 44 14.65 30.68 25.63
N SER A 45 15.98 30.61 25.65
CA SER A 45 16.76 29.66 24.86
C SER A 45 16.47 28.22 25.28
N VAL A 46 16.37 27.99 26.60
CA VAL A 46 16.02 26.67 27.18
C VAL A 46 14.59 26.29 26.82
N LEU A 47 13.65 27.24 26.85
CA LEU A 47 12.26 26.97 26.50
C LEU A 47 12.10 26.60 25.01
N ILE A 48 12.83 27.28 24.13
CA ILE A 48 12.86 26.95 22.70
C ILE A 48 13.47 25.56 22.48
N ALA A 49 14.61 25.26 23.13
CA ALA A 49 15.24 23.94 23.02
C ALA A 49 14.32 22.82 23.52
N LEU A 50 13.60 23.05 24.62
CA LEU A 50 12.59 22.13 25.13
C LEU A 50 11.46 21.94 24.11
N TYR A 51 10.94 23.01 23.51
CA TYR A 51 9.86 22.89 22.53
C TYR A 51 10.28 22.11 21.27
N VAL A 52 11.47 22.40 20.73
CA VAL A 52 12.01 21.70 19.56
C VAL A 52 12.24 20.22 19.85
N SER A 53 12.69 19.86 21.06
CA SER A 53 12.90 18.45 21.44
C SER A 53 11.59 17.67 21.69
N LEU A 54 10.49 18.36 21.99
CA LEU A 54 9.17 17.73 22.17
C LEU A 54 8.41 17.54 20.84
N LEU A 55 8.59 18.43 19.86
CA LEU A 55 7.81 18.37 18.62
C LEU A 55 8.07 17.07 17.83
N PRO A 56 7.03 16.36 17.35
CA PRO A 56 7.17 15.10 16.63
C PRO A 56 7.58 15.30 15.15
N THR A 57 8.54 16.19 14.89
CA THR A 57 8.98 16.57 13.53
C THR A 57 9.62 15.41 12.77
N THR A 58 10.39 14.57 13.47
CA THR A 58 11.04 13.40 12.87
C THR A 58 10.02 12.43 12.28
N ILE A 59 8.95 12.12 13.02
CA ILE A 59 7.89 11.22 12.54
C ILE A 59 7.19 11.82 11.32
N GLY A 60 6.87 13.12 11.36
CA GLY A 60 6.26 13.84 10.24
C GLY A 60 7.11 13.80 8.96
N ALA A 61 8.43 13.89 9.09
CA ALA A 61 9.36 13.84 7.96
C ALA A 61 9.56 12.41 7.41
N LEU A 62 9.51 11.39 8.26
CA LEU A 62 9.77 10.00 7.85
C LEU A 62 8.60 9.36 7.10
N LEU A 63 7.35 9.74 7.37
CA LEU A 63 6.17 9.11 6.77
C LEU A 63 6.15 9.11 5.23
N PRO A 64 6.36 10.25 4.53
CA PRO A 64 6.36 10.24 3.07
C PRO A 64 7.52 9.42 2.50
N SER A 65 8.67 9.45 3.18
CA SER A 65 9.88 8.72 2.78
C SER A 65 9.64 7.20 2.81
N ILE A 66 9.04 6.70 3.89
CA ILE A 66 8.66 5.27 4.01
C ILE A 66 7.69 4.87 2.90
N GLY A 67 6.68 5.71 2.63
CA GLY A 67 5.70 5.44 1.58
C GLY A 67 6.32 5.37 0.17
N ILE A 68 7.25 6.28 -0.15
CA ILE A 68 7.95 6.29 -1.44
C ILE A 68 8.91 5.10 -1.57
N SER A 69 9.67 4.81 -0.50
CA SER A 69 10.57 3.65 -0.47
C SER A 69 9.81 2.33 -0.70
N GLY A 70 8.62 2.19 -0.10
CA GLY A 70 7.75 1.04 -0.34
C GLY A 70 7.31 0.89 -1.80
N ILE A 71 6.93 2.00 -2.46
CA ILE A 71 6.56 1.98 -3.88
C ILE A 71 7.75 1.56 -4.75
N ASN A 72 8.94 2.15 -4.50
CA ASN A 72 10.14 1.84 -5.28
C ASN A 72 10.52 0.36 -5.17
N ARG A 73 10.50 -0.21 -3.95
CA ARG A 73 10.79 -1.62 -3.72
C ARG A 73 9.83 -2.56 -4.46
N MET A 74 8.55 -2.20 -4.56
CA MET A 74 7.57 -3.02 -5.29
C MET A 74 7.79 -2.93 -6.81
N SER A 75 8.15 -1.74 -7.31
CA SER A 75 8.51 -1.55 -8.71
C SER A 75 9.72 -2.38 -9.13
N GLU A 76 10.74 -2.50 -8.27
CA GLU A 76 11.90 -3.38 -8.50
C GLU A 76 11.49 -4.85 -8.63
N ASN A 77 10.40 -5.25 -7.97
CA ASN A 77 9.83 -6.60 -8.04
C ASN A 77 8.79 -6.78 -9.16
N ARG A 78 8.75 -5.87 -10.15
CA ARG A 78 7.81 -5.89 -11.30
C ARG A 78 6.34 -5.78 -10.88
N ILE A 79 6.04 -5.19 -9.73
CA ILE A 79 4.69 -4.91 -9.26
C ILE A 79 4.37 -3.44 -9.53
N ILE A 80 3.33 -3.18 -10.32
CA ILE A 80 2.91 -1.81 -10.65
C ILE A 80 1.95 -1.30 -9.58
N ILE A 81 2.39 -0.31 -8.81
CA ILE A 81 1.60 0.29 -7.74
C ILE A 81 1.10 1.68 -8.15
N LYS A 82 -0.23 1.81 -8.26
CA LYS A 82 -0.88 3.06 -8.68
C LYS A 82 -0.98 4.11 -7.57
N SER A 83 -0.93 3.71 -6.30
CA SER A 83 -1.00 4.63 -5.16
C SER A 83 -0.45 4.01 -3.87
N GLY A 84 -0.02 4.85 -2.92
CA GLY A 84 0.36 4.37 -1.58
C GLY A 84 -0.80 3.71 -0.83
N LYS A 85 -2.06 4.11 -1.11
CA LYS A 85 -3.25 3.48 -0.53
C LYS A 85 -3.37 2.01 -0.92
N ALA A 86 -2.93 1.64 -2.12
CA ALA A 86 -2.93 0.25 -2.57
C ALA A 86 -1.93 -0.61 -1.77
N ILE A 87 -0.80 -0.04 -1.34
CA ILE A 87 0.17 -0.74 -0.49
C ILE A 87 -0.42 -1.01 0.89
N GLU A 88 -1.00 0.01 1.52
CA GLU A 88 -1.61 -0.15 2.84
C GLU A 88 -2.78 -1.14 2.79
N ALA A 89 -3.66 -1.01 1.80
CA ALA A 89 -4.78 -1.93 1.64
C ALA A 89 -4.31 -3.38 1.42
N ALA A 90 -3.24 -3.60 0.65
CA ALA A 90 -2.68 -4.94 0.46
C ALA A 90 -2.10 -5.53 1.76
N GLY A 91 -1.54 -4.70 2.64
CA GLY A 91 -1.07 -5.14 3.96
C GLY A 91 -2.18 -5.42 4.97
N ASP A 92 -3.35 -4.80 4.79
CA ASP A 92 -4.55 -4.93 5.63
C ASP A 92 -5.59 -5.92 5.06
N THR A 93 -5.23 -6.67 4.01
CA THR A 93 -6.15 -7.62 3.36
C THR A 93 -6.09 -8.99 4.01
N ASP A 94 -7.19 -9.44 4.61
CA ASP A 94 -7.31 -10.79 5.21
C ASP A 94 -7.66 -11.89 4.20
N SER A 95 -8.29 -11.52 3.08
CA SER A 95 -8.84 -12.46 2.10
C SER A 95 -8.57 -12.01 0.68
N LEU A 96 -8.03 -12.92 -0.12
CA LEU A 96 -7.74 -12.69 -1.53
C LEU A 96 -8.71 -13.51 -2.39
N LEU A 97 -9.59 -12.82 -3.09
CA LEU A 97 -10.45 -13.42 -4.10
C LEU A 97 -9.75 -13.29 -5.46
N LEU A 98 -9.42 -14.42 -6.05
CA LEU A 98 -8.78 -14.49 -7.36
C LEU A 98 -9.82 -14.87 -8.41
N ASP A 99 -9.86 -14.09 -9.49
CA ASP A 99 -10.55 -14.54 -10.68
C ASP A 99 -9.78 -15.73 -11.30
N LYS A 100 -10.50 -16.69 -11.87
CA LYS A 100 -9.85 -17.89 -12.43
C LYS A 100 -9.36 -17.62 -13.85
N THR A 101 -10.21 -17.05 -14.70
CA THR A 101 -9.98 -16.94 -16.14
C THR A 101 -9.19 -15.67 -16.43
N GLY A 102 -8.02 -15.79 -17.06
CA GLY A 102 -7.17 -14.63 -17.37
C GLY A 102 -6.34 -14.09 -16.19
N THR A 103 -6.48 -14.67 -14.99
CA THR A 103 -5.64 -14.35 -13.82
C THR A 103 -4.86 -15.59 -13.35
N ILE A 104 -5.53 -16.64 -12.85
CA ILE A 104 -4.86 -17.91 -12.51
C ILE A 104 -4.52 -18.70 -13.77
N THR A 105 -5.46 -18.71 -14.73
CA THR A 105 -5.31 -19.39 -16.02
C THR A 105 -5.08 -18.38 -17.13
N ARG A 106 -4.55 -18.83 -18.27
CA ARG A 106 -4.21 -17.95 -19.41
C ARG A 106 -5.42 -17.32 -20.11
N GLY A 107 -6.65 -17.69 -19.73
CA GLY A 107 -7.88 -17.13 -20.31
C GLY A 107 -8.21 -17.65 -21.70
N SER A 108 -7.31 -18.41 -22.33
CA SER A 108 -7.54 -19.15 -23.57
C SER A 108 -7.76 -20.63 -23.28
N ARG A 109 -8.62 -21.28 -24.06
CA ARG A 109 -8.78 -22.73 -24.02
C ARG A 109 -7.67 -23.37 -24.82
N THR A 110 -7.14 -24.48 -24.32
CA THR A 110 -6.12 -25.26 -25.05
C THR A 110 -6.39 -26.72 -24.81
N ALA A 111 -6.35 -27.53 -25.87
CA ALA A 111 -6.46 -28.97 -25.74
C ALA A 111 -5.25 -29.49 -24.95
N ILE A 112 -5.49 -30.09 -23.80
CA ILE A 112 -4.44 -30.64 -22.92
C ILE A 112 -4.30 -32.16 -23.04
N GLU A 113 -5.38 -32.84 -23.42
CA GLU A 113 -5.40 -34.29 -23.58
C GLU A 113 -6.48 -34.72 -24.58
N PHE A 114 -6.15 -35.72 -25.38
CA PHE A 114 -7.13 -36.50 -26.14
C PHE A 114 -7.37 -37.82 -25.41
N ILE A 115 -8.61 -38.07 -25.02
CA ILE A 115 -9.04 -39.30 -24.32
C ILE A 115 -9.77 -40.19 -25.33
N PRO A 116 -9.12 -41.24 -25.87
CA PRO A 116 -9.74 -42.10 -26.85
C PRO A 116 -10.73 -43.07 -26.20
N LEU A 117 -11.83 -43.35 -26.91
CA LEU A 117 -12.84 -44.32 -26.49
C LEU A 117 -12.71 -45.62 -27.30
N GLY A 118 -12.81 -46.78 -26.65
CA GLY A 118 -12.81 -48.08 -27.33
C GLY A 118 -11.44 -48.48 -27.87
N LYS A 119 -11.35 -48.75 -29.18
CA LYS A 119 -10.12 -49.24 -29.84
C LYS A 119 -9.30 -48.13 -30.50
N HIS A 120 -9.73 -46.87 -30.38
CA HIS A 120 -9.05 -45.75 -31.03
C HIS A 120 -7.77 -45.35 -30.29
N SER A 121 -6.80 -44.86 -31.04
CA SER A 121 -5.57 -44.30 -30.50
C SER A 121 -5.71 -42.80 -30.21
N LYS A 122 -4.88 -42.26 -29.32
CA LYS A 122 -4.80 -40.81 -29.05
C LYS A 122 -4.56 -40.00 -30.33
N LYS A 123 -3.78 -40.55 -31.27
CA LYS A 123 -3.43 -39.89 -32.54
C LYS A 123 -4.65 -39.77 -33.46
N GLU A 124 -5.42 -40.84 -33.63
CA GLU A 124 -6.64 -40.83 -34.45
C GLU A 124 -7.66 -39.81 -33.94
N VAL A 125 -7.83 -39.71 -32.62
CA VAL A 125 -8.74 -38.73 -32.00
C VAL A 125 -8.23 -37.30 -32.18
N GLY A 126 -6.92 -37.07 -32.06
CA GLY A 126 -6.31 -35.76 -32.30
C GLY A 126 -6.46 -35.30 -33.74
N GLU A 127 -6.24 -36.19 -34.72
CA GLU A 127 -6.40 -35.88 -36.15
C GLU A 127 -7.87 -35.58 -36.50
N ALA A 128 -8.82 -36.36 -35.98
CA ALA A 128 -10.24 -36.10 -36.17
C ALA A 128 -10.68 -34.78 -35.53
N ALA A 129 -10.27 -34.51 -34.28
CA ALA A 129 -10.57 -33.26 -33.60
C ALA A 129 -10.00 -32.05 -34.36
N PHE A 130 -8.79 -32.18 -34.90
CA PHE A 130 -8.17 -31.13 -35.71
C PHE A 130 -8.95 -30.84 -37.00
N MET A 131 -9.38 -31.88 -37.73
CA MET A 131 -10.18 -31.69 -38.96
C MET A 131 -11.55 -31.07 -38.66
N CYS A 132 -12.19 -31.45 -37.54
CA CYS A 132 -13.49 -30.91 -37.16
C CYS A 132 -13.43 -29.47 -36.63
N SER A 133 -12.34 -29.10 -35.96
CA SER A 133 -12.13 -27.76 -35.39
C SER A 133 -11.35 -26.82 -36.32
N TRP A 134 -11.06 -27.21 -37.57
CA TRP A 134 -10.23 -26.43 -38.48
C TRP A 134 -10.77 -25.02 -38.75
N ASP A 135 -12.10 -24.87 -38.75
CA ASP A 135 -12.80 -23.59 -38.96
C ASP A 135 -13.42 -23.03 -37.67
N ASP A 136 -13.06 -23.60 -36.51
CA ASP A 136 -13.56 -23.17 -35.21
C ASP A 136 -12.66 -22.08 -34.62
N GLU A 137 -13.11 -20.82 -34.71
CA GLU A 137 -12.39 -19.66 -34.19
C GLU A 137 -12.53 -19.47 -32.66
N THR A 138 -13.22 -20.37 -31.94
CA THR A 138 -13.44 -20.22 -30.50
C THR A 138 -12.22 -20.64 -29.66
N ALA A 139 -11.20 -19.77 -29.61
CA ALA A 139 -10.06 -19.86 -28.69
C ALA A 139 -10.37 -19.39 -27.25
#